data_AF-A0A966XU53-F1
#
_entry.id   AF-A0A966XU53-F1
#
_cell.length_a   1.000
_cell.length_b   1.000
_cell.length_c   1.000
_cell.angle_alpha   90.00
_cell.angle_beta   90.00
_cell.angle_gamma   90.00
#
_symmetry.space_group_name_H-M   'P 1'
#
loop_
_entity.id
_entity.type
_entity.pdbx_description
1 polymer ?
#
loop_
_entity_poly.entity_id
_entity_poly.type
_entity_poly.pdbx_seq_one_letter_code
_entity_poly.pdbx_strand_id
1 'polypeptide(L)'
;MNEALARLGIVFMRAIARLPLTWVRGMGAMLGWLLYLFAVSRRRVVDTNLRLCFPGQGVARRGALVRSAFVHFAQAWIDRSWLWHGDPGKTLDRLRVAGAVDELAGTDPVILFAPHFVGLDAGWTALTQQLDRSFATIYTPQRNKVVDRWSQQGRSRFGRSRIFERRAGTRAIVSMVRSGQALYLLPDMNFGPQESVFVPFYGVPAATLTSLSRFSKLGRAKVVPVLTRMTPEGYAVEILPAWRDFPGADPVADAALMNQRLEHYIDAMPDQYYWVHRRFKSRPPGAAPVY
;
A
#
# COMPACT_ATOMS: atom_id res chain seq x y z
N MET A 1 2.12 1.24 23.28
CA MET A 1 2.50 2.68 23.25
C MET A 1 1.42 3.47 23.96
N ASN A 2 1.78 4.13 25.07
CA ASN A 2 0.87 5.03 25.77
C ASN A 2 0.61 6.30 24.92
N GLU A 3 -0.40 7.09 25.29
CA GLU A 3 -0.76 8.28 24.50
C GLU A 3 0.30 9.37 24.54
N ALA A 4 1.02 9.54 25.65
CA ALA A 4 2.09 10.54 25.78
C ALA A 4 3.21 10.31 24.77
N LEU A 5 3.70 9.08 24.64
CA LEU A 5 4.72 8.72 23.65
C LEU A 5 4.22 8.90 22.22
N ALA A 6 2.93 8.61 21.96
CA ALA A 6 2.33 8.86 20.65
C ALA A 6 2.31 10.36 20.29
N ARG A 7 1.96 11.23 21.25
CA ARG A 7 1.96 12.68 21.06
C ARG A 7 3.38 13.22 20.82
N LEU A 8 4.36 12.75 21.60
CA LEU A 8 5.76 13.12 21.41
C LEU A 8 6.26 12.71 20.02
N GLY A 9 5.91 11.50 19.58
CA GLY A 9 6.21 11.04 18.23
C GLY A 9 5.61 11.93 17.14
N ILE A 10 4.37 12.40 17.32
CA ILE A 10 3.73 13.32 16.35
C ILE A 10 4.42 14.69 16.34
N VAL A 11 4.81 15.22 17.51
CA VAL A 11 5.58 16.48 17.59
C VAL A 11 6.92 16.33 16.87
N PHE A 12 7.60 15.20 17.08
CA PHE A 12 8.82 14.88 16.35
C PHE A 12 8.60 14.83 14.83
N MET A 13 7.55 14.14 14.37
CA MET A 13 7.19 14.09 12.95
C MET A 13 6.90 15.48 12.37
N ARG A 14 6.27 16.38 13.13
CA ARG A 14 6.06 17.77 12.73
C ARG A 14 7.34 18.59 12.65
N ALA A 15 8.27 18.35 13.58
CA ALA A 15 9.55 19.06 13.61
C ALA A 15 10.40 18.70 12.38
N ILE A 16 10.54 17.42 12.08
CA ILE A 16 11.39 16.96 10.96
C ILE A 16 10.77 17.23 9.58
N ALA A 17 9.47 17.52 9.50
CA ALA A 17 8.78 17.83 8.24
C ALA A 17 9.36 19.05 7.49
N ARG A 18 10.06 19.95 8.20
CA ARG A 18 10.69 21.14 7.63
C ARG A 18 12.12 20.92 7.16
N LEU A 19 12.73 19.79 7.50
CA LEU A 19 14.11 19.48 7.15
C LEU A 19 14.25 19.14 5.66
N PRO A 20 15.47 19.25 5.09
CA PRO A 20 15.76 18.74 3.75
C PRO A 20 15.42 17.25 3.63
N LEU A 21 14.93 16.82 2.47
CA LEU A 21 14.51 15.43 2.26
C LEU A 21 15.63 14.43 2.55
N THR A 22 16.86 14.77 2.18
CA THR A 22 18.06 13.93 2.42
C THR A 22 18.28 13.65 3.90
N TRP A 23 18.02 14.61 4.78
CA TRP A 23 18.14 14.44 6.24
C TRP A 23 17.04 13.51 6.75
N VAL A 24 15.80 13.76 6.34
CA VAL A 24 14.64 12.94 6.69
C VAL A 24 14.84 11.48 6.23
N ARG A 25 15.33 11.29 5.00
CA ARG A 25 15.66 9.98 4.41
C ARG A 25 16.86 9.32 5.07
N GLY A 26 17.85 10.09 5.50
CA GLY A 26 19.00 9.60 6.27
C GLY A 26 18.56 9.05 7.63
N MET A 27 17.68 9.78 8.34
CA MET A 27 17.07 9.31 9.59
C MET A 27 16.25 8.04 9.38
N GLY A 28 15.46 7.98 8.29
CA GLY A 28 14.72 6.78 7.90
C GLY A 28 15.64 5.59 7.59
N ALA A 29 16.76 5.81 6.91
CA ALA A 29 17.73 4.75 6.62
C ALA A 29 18.41 4.23 7.88
N MET A 30 18.82 5.12 8.79
CA MET A 30 19.36 4.74 10.10
C MET A 30 18.34 3.92 10.88
N LEU A 31 17.08 4.37 10.96
CA LEU A 31 16.00 3.61 11.60
C LEU A 31 15.79 2.24 10.94
N GLY A 32 15.84 2.17 9.60
CA GLY A 32 15.73 0.92 8.85
C GLY A 32 16.82 -0.08 9.21
N TRP A 33 18.08 0.38 9.32
CA TRP A 33 19.19 -0.46 9.79
C TRP A 33 19.00 -0.95 11.23
N LEU A 34 18.57 -0.08 12.15
CA LEU A 34 18.28 -0.47 13.52
C LEU A 34 17.16 -1.52 13.56
N LEU A 35 16.09 -1.33 12.80
CA LEU A 35 15.00 -2.29 12.70
C LEU A 35 15.47 -3.63 12.10
N TYR A 36 16.33 -3.60 11.09
CA TYR A 36 16.92 -4.81 10.51
C TYR A 36 17.75 -5.60 11.54
N LEU A 37 18.53 -4.90 12.38
CA LEU A 37 19.36 -5.52 13.42
C LEU A 37 18.53 -6.10 14.56
N PHE A 38 17.56 -5.34 15.09
CA PHE A 38 16.86 -5.68 16.32
C PHE A 38 15.50 -6.35 16.11
N ALA A 39 14.78 -6.10 15.03
CA ALA A 39 13.46 -6.69 14.76
C ALA A 39 13.58 -8.09 14.13
N VAL A 40 14.31 -9.00 14.79
CA VAL A 40 14.68 -10.33 14.26
C VAL A 40 13.47 -11.12 13.77
N SER A 41 12.35 -11.10 14.50
CA SER A 41 11.12 -11.78 14.09
C SER A 41 10.57 -11.25 12.75
N ARG A 42 10.59 -9.93 12.55
CA ARG A 42 10.16 -9.32 11.28
C ARG A 42 11.16 -9.58 10.16
N ARG A 43 12.45 -9.60 10.47
CA ARG A 43 13.49 -9.96 9.50
C ARG A 43 13.29 -11.37 8.96
N ARG A 44 12.96 -12.33 9.83
CA ARG A 44 12.62 -13.71 9.43
C ARG A 44 11.40 -13.76 8.52
N VAL A 45 10.37 -12.96 8.79
CA VAL A 45 9.17 -12.88 7.92
C VAL A 45 9.54 -12.39 6.52
N VAL A 46 10.33 -11.31 6.42
CA VAL A 46 10.78 -10.76 5.13
C VAL A 46 11.64 -11.78 4.38
N ASP A 47 12.63 -12.40 5.03
CA ASP A 47 13.47 -13.43 4.39
C ASP A 47 12.65 -14.64 3.93
N THR A 48 11.71 -15.14 4.74
CA THR A 48 10.82 -16.25 4.35
C THR A 48 9.99 -15.87 3.13
N ASN A 49 9.39 -14.68 3.09
CA ASN A 49 8.60 -14.24 1.94
C ASN A 49 9.45 -14.20 0.67
N LEU A 50 10.62 -13.57 0.74
CA LEU A 50 11.52 -13.46 -0.39
C LEU A 50 12.06 -14.83 -0.84
N ARG A 51 12.30 -15.76 0.07
CA ARG A 51 12.70 -17.13 -0.27
C ARG A 51 11.58 -17.88 -0.99
N LEU A 52 10.32 -17.68 -0.59
CA LEU A 52 9.17 -18.29 -1.24
C LEU A 52 8.91 -17.70 -2.63
N CYS A 53 8.98 -16.36 -2.75
CA CYS A 53 8.71 -15.67 -4.02
C CYS A 53 9.86 -15.72 -5.02
N PHE A 54 11.11 -15.76 -4.53
CA PHE A 54 12.32 -15.74 -5.35
C PHE A 54 13.27 -16.90 -4.99
N PRO A 55 12.85 -18.16 -5.15
CA PRO A 55 13.62 -19.33 -4.69
C PRO A 55 14.99 -19.45 -5.37
N GLY A 56 15.11 -18.98 -6.62
CA GLY A 56 16.38 -18.98 -7.37
C GLY A 56 17.36 -17.87 -7.00
N GLN A 57 16.99 -16.91 -6.15
CA GLN A 57 17.91 -15.84 -5.76
C GLN A 57 18.95 -16.33 -4.73
N GLY A 58 20.23 -16.09 -5.02
CA GLY A 58 21.32 -16.39 -4.11
C GLY A 58 21.20 -15.66 -2.77
N VAL A 59 21.78 -16.26 -1.72
CA VAL A 59 21.69 -15.79 -0.32
C VAL A 59 22.13 -14.33 -0.16
N ALA A 60 23.22 -13.93 -0.84
CA ALA A 60 23.73 -12.57 -0.78
C ALA A 60 22.73 -11.53 -1.35
N ARG A 61 22.13 -11.83 -2.52
CA ARG A 61 21.14 -10.96 -3.17
C ARG A 61 19.87 -10.86 -2.34
N ARG A 62 19.37 -11.99 -1.81
CA ARG A 62 18.23 -12.01 -0.90
C ARG A 62 18.52 -11.19 0.37
N GLY A 63 19.71 -11.33 0.95
CA GLY A 63 20.13 -10.54 2.11
C GLY A 63 20.17 -9.04 1.85
N ALA A 64 20.64 -8.62 0.67
CA ALA A 64 20.59 -7.21 0.25
C ALA A 64 19.16 -6.70 0.10
N LEU A 65 18.28 -7.50 -0.50
CA LEU A 65 16.86 -7.20 -0.67
C LEU A 65 16.13 -7.06 0.67
N VAL A 66 16.41 -7.95 1.63
CA VAL A 66 15.88 -7.86 3.00
C VAL A 66 16.30 -6.52 3.62
N ARG A 67 17.58 -6.14 3.56
CA ARG A 67 18.06 -4.87 4.13
C ARG A 67 17.40 -3.66 3.48
N SER A 68 17.33 -3.65 2.14
CA SER A 68 16.69 -2.58 1.38
C SER A 68 15.21 -2.41 1.75
N ALA A 69 14.48 -3.53 1.90
CA ALA A 69 13.07 -3.49 2.30
C ALA A 69 12.84 -2.86 3.68
N PHE A 70 13.75 -3.08 4.64
CA PHE A 70 13.68 -2.41 5.95
C PHE A 70 13.98 -0.92 5.87
N VAL A 71 14.97 -0.52 5.07
CA VAL A 71 15.32 0.88 4.82
C VAL A 71 14.15 1.61 4.16
N HIS A 72 13.62 1.09 3.05
CA HIS A 72 12.49 1.70 2.36
C HIS A 72 11.22 1.76 3.22
N PHE A 73 10.93 0.72 3.99
CA PHE A 73 9.82 0.76 4.95
C PHE A 73 9.98 1.89 5.98
N ALA A 74 11.16 2.00 6.59
CA ALA A 74 11.42 3.02 7.61
C ALA A 74 11.44 4.43 7.03
N GLN A 75 12.02 4.62 5.84
CA GLN A 75 11.98 5.91 5.16
C GLN A 75 10.55 6.32 4.78
N ALA A 76 9.74 5.41 4.23
CA ALA A 76 8.34 5.69 3.93
C ALA A 76 7.51 6.02 5.18
N TRP A 77 7.81 5.34 6.30
CA TRP A 77 7.19 5.67 7.58
C TRP A 77 7.53 7.08 8.04
N ILE A 78 8.80 7.47 7.94
CA ILE A 78 9.31 8.79 8.33
C ILE A 78 8.83 9.89 7.36
N ASP A 79 8.60 9.59 6.08
CA ASP A 79 8.08 10.57 5.11
C ASP A 79 6.71 11.13 5.44
N ARG A 80 5.92 10.39 6.21
CA ARG A 80 4.65 10.92 6.73
C ARG A 80 4.82 12.24 7.46
N SER A 81 6.03 12.56 7.91
CA SER A 81 6.40 13.89 8.41
C SER A 81 6.10 14.97 7.38
N TRP A 82 6.76 14.94 6.22
CA TRP A 82 6.59 15.95 5.18
C TRP A 82 5.31 15.77 4.37
N LEU A 83 4.85 14.53 4.14
CA LEU A 83 3.58 14.25 3.45
C LEU A 83 2.38 14.84 4.21
N TRP A 84 2.39 14.81 5.54
CA TRP A 84 1.22 15.22 6.35
C TRP A 84 1.40 16.55 7.08
N HIS A 85 2.62 17.03 7.27
CA HIS A 85 2.90 18.30 7.99
C HIS A 85 3.84 19.25 7.24
N GLY A 86 4.42 18.83 6.12
CA GLY A 86 5.33 19.65 5.32
C GLY A 86 4.59 20.74 4.53
N ASP A 87 5.32 21.60 3.83
CA ASP A 87 4.71 22.59 2.95
C ASP A 87 3.98 21.91 1.75
N PRO A 88 2.75 22.33 1.38
CA PRO A 88 2.03 21.77 0.24
C PRO A 88 2.78 21.88 -1.10
N GLY A 89 3.46 23.00 -1.36
CA GLY A 89 4.26 23.20 -2.58
C GLY A 89 5.42 22.21 -2.66
N LYS A 90 6.17 22.06 -1.55
CA LYS A 90 7.22 21.02 -1.45
C LYS A 90 6.68 19.60 -1.60
N THR A 91 5.42 19.37 -1.24
CA THR A 91 4.77 18.07 -1.44
C THR A 91 4.53 17.83 -2.93
N LEU A 92 4.08 18.85 -3.68
CA LEU A 92 3.95 18.77 -5.15
C LEU A 92 5.30 18.51 -5.82
N ASP A 93 6.36 19.23 -5.43
CA ASP A 93 7.70 19.08 -6.02
C ASP A 93 8.27 17.66 -5.89
N ARG A 94 7.89 16.96 -4.80
CA ARG A 94 8.37 15.62 -4.45
C ARG A 94 7.46 14.50 -4.94
N LEU A 95 6.27 14.80 -5.45
CA LEU A 95 5.29 13.81 -5.89
C LEU A 95 5.02 13.98 -7.38
N ARG A 96 5.46 13.02 -8.19
CA ARG A 96 5.30 13.09 -9.64
C ARG A 96 4.24 12.08 -10.09
N VAL A 97 3.06 12.57 -10.48
CA VAL A 97 2.00 11.75 -11.09
C VAL A 97 2.22 11.67 -12.60
N ALA A 98 2.19 10.48 -13.17
CA ALA A 98 2.38 10.26 -14.60
C ALA A 98 1.63 9.00 -15.09
N GLY A 99 1.60 8.79 -16.41
CA GLY A 99 0.98 7.65 -17.06
C GLY A 99 -0.43 7.95 -17.57
N ALA A 100 -1.33 6.99 -17.46
CA ALA A 100 -2.70 7.05 -17.96
C ALA A 100 -3.62 7.90 -17.06
N VAL A 101 -3.26 9.16 -16.80
CA VAL A 101 -3.99 10.08 -15.90
C VAL A 101 -5.45 10.26 -16.31
N ASP A 102 -5.74 10.21 -17.60
CA ASP A 102 -7.09 10.36 -18.17
C ASP A 102 -8.02 9.21 -17.75
N GLU A 103 -7.48 8.07 -17.33
CA GLU A 103 -8.29 6.98 -16.76
C GLU A 103 -9.02 7.41 -15.49
N LEU A 104 -8.50 8.45 -14.82
CA LEU A 104 -9.08 9.02 -13.60
C LEU A 104 -9.85 10.31 -13.85
N ALA A 105 -9.95 10.78 -15.10
CA ALA A 105 -10.80 11.91 -15.44
C ALA A 105 -12.31 11.56 -15.31
N GLY A 106 -13.15 12.59 -15.23
CA GLY A 106 -14.60 12.44 -15.20
C GLY A 106 -15.14 11.73 -13.95
N THR A 107 -16.30 11.09 -14.10
CA THR A 107 -17.09 10.49 -13.00
C THR A 107 -17.38 9.01 -13.20
N ASP A 108 -16.75 8.36 -14.19
CA ASP A 108 -16.90 6.92 -14.41
C ASP A 108 -16.52 6.15 -13.14
N PRO A 109 -17.25 5.11 -12.73
CA PRO A 109 -16.88 4.34 -11.56
C PRO A 109 -15.48 3.73 -11.70
N VAL A 110 -14.58 4.02 -10.75
CA VAL A 110 -13.17 3.57 -10.78
C VAL A 110 -12.79 2.94 -9.45
N ILE A 111 -12.09 1.81 -9.54
CA ILE A 111 -11.34 1.24 -8.41
C ILE A 111 -9.86 1.26 -8.77
N LEU A 112 -9.08 1.91 -7.93
CA LEU A 112 -7.63 1.89 -8.04
C LEU A 112 -7.12 0.60 -7.40
N PHE A 113 -6.42 -0.22 -8.20
CA PHE A 113 -5.62 -1.31 -7.65
C PHE A 113 -4.29 -0.72 -7.16
N ALA A 114 -4.21 -0.48 -5.86
CA ALA A 114 -3.06 0.13 -5.21
C ALA A 114 -2.42 -0.87 -4.23
N PRO A 115 -1.57 -1.80 -4.71
CA PRO A 115 -0.93 -2.78 -3.84
C PRO A 115 -0.06 -2.12 -2.77
N HIS A 116 0.21 -2.84 -1.67
CA HIS A 116 0.98 -2.35 -0.54
C HIS A 116 2.48 -2.25 -0.87
N PHE A 117 2.85 -1.34 -1.76
CA PHE A 117 4.19 -0.78 -1.77
C PHE A 117 4.34 0.21 -0.62
N VAL A 118 5.55 0.38 -0.09
CA VAL A 118 5.80 1.22 1.09
C VAL A 118 5.37 2.68 0.87
N GLY A 119 5.36 3.15 -0.37
CA GLY A 119 4.94 4.49 -0.77
C GLY A 119 3.43 4.72 -0.81
N LEU A 120 2.58 3.80 -0.37
CA LEU A 120 1.11 3.92 -0.52
C LEU A 120 0.51 5.24 -0.02
N ASP A 121 1.01 5.81 1.08
CA ASP A 121 0.49 7.09 1.60
C ASP A 121 0.96 8.26 0.72
N ALA A 122 2.13 8.17 0.08
CA ALA A 122 2.58 9.14 -0.92
C ALA A 122 1.74 9.07 -2.20
N GLY A 123 1.39 7.86 -2.65
CA GLY A 123 0.48 7.65 -3.78
C GLY A 123 -0.88 8.27 -3.52
N TRP A 124 -1.47 7.97 -2.36
CA TRP A 124 -2.72 8.58 -1.92
C TRP A 124 -2.64 10.11 -1.86
N THR A 125 -1.59 10.66 -1.23
CA THR A 125 -1.38 12.12 -1.14
C THR A 125 -1.22 12.75 -2.52
N ALA A 126 -0.48 12.14 -3.44
CA ALA A 126 -0.29 12.67 -4.79
C ALA A 126 -1.63 12.74 -5.54
N LEU A 127 -2.41 11.65 -5.52
CA LEU A 127 -3.70 11.61 -6.20
C LEU A 127 -4.69 12.63 -5.62
N THR A 128 -4.83 12.70 -4.29
CA THR A 128 -5.78 13.63 -3.66
C THR A 128 -5.35 15.08 -3.75
N GLN A 129 -4.05 15.36 -3.86
CA GLN A 129 -3.55 16.73 -4.00
C GLN A 129 -3.56 17.21 -5.46
N GLN A 130 -3.28 16.35 -6.43
CA GLN A 130 -2.99 16.76 -7.82
C GLN A 130 -4.15 16.52 -8.80
N LEU A 131 -5.10 15.64 -8.47
CA LEU A 131 -6.22 15.32 -9.35
C LEU A 131 -7.53 15.89 -8.80
N ASP A 132 -8.30 16.55 -9.67
CA ASP A 132 -9.63 17.06 -9.31
C ASP A 132 -10.68 15.94 -9.33
N ARG A 133 -10.53 15.01 -8.39
CA ARG A 133 -11.45 13.90 -8.21
C ARG A 133 -11.65 13.59 -6.73
N SER A 134 -12.84 13.10 -6.40
CA SER A 134 -13.13 12.58 -5.08
C SER A 134 -12.58 11.17 -4.94
N PHE A 135 -11.78 10.93 -3.91
CA PHE A 135 -11.17 9.64 -3.61
C PHE A 135 -11.67 9.10 -2.29
N ALA A 136 -11.78 7.77 -2.21
CA ALA A 136 -12.10 7.08 -0.99
C ALA A 136 -11.14 5.92 -0.73
N THR A 137 -10.92 5.58 0.53
CA THR A 137 -10.17 4.38 0.91
C THR A 137 -10.82 3.65 2.08
N ILE A 138 -10.47 2.39 2.27
CA ILE A 138 -10.93 1.56 3.39
C ILE A 138 -9.84 1.52 4.45
N TYR A 139 -10.25 1.69 5.70
CA TYR A 139 -9.38 1.85 6.84
C TYR A 139 -9.75 0.93 7.99
N THR A 140 -8.73 0.43 8.68
CA THR A 140 -8.88 -0.30 9.94
C THR A 140 -8.41 0.63 11.07
N PRO A 141 -9.27 0.94 12.06
CA PRO A 141 -8.90 1.79 13.19
C PRO A 141 -7.64 1.30 13.91
N GLN A 142 -6.74 2.22 14.25
CA GLN A 142 -5.58 1.90 15.09
C GLN A 142 -6.01 1.72 16.55
N ARG A 143 -5.30 0.84 17.26
CA ARG A 143 -5.52 0.61 18.71
C ARG A 143 -5.28 1.86 19.55
N ASN A 144 -4.26 2.67 19.20
CA ASN A 144 -3.98 3.94 19.87
C ASN A 144 -4.76 5.07 19.19
N LYS A 145 -5.69 5.70 19.93
CA LYS A 145 -6.60 6.74 19.41
C LYS A 145 -5.91 8.04 19.01
N VAL A 146 -4.73 8.33 19.57
CA VAL A 146 -3.92 9.49 19.14
C VAL A 146 -3.31 9.24 17.76
N VAL A 147 -2.72 8.06 17.56
CA VAL A 147 -2.16 7.67 16.25
C VAL A 147 -3.27 7.51 15.21
N ASP A 148 -4.41 6.95 15.62
CA ASP A 148 -5.59 6.80 14.75
C ASP A 148 -6.05 8.14 14.17
N ARG A 149 -6.28 9.14 15.04
CA ARG A 149 -6.65 10.50 14.63
C ARG A 149 -5.59 11.15 13.76
N TRP A 150 -4.31 11.00 14.13
CA TRP A 150 -3.21 11.54 13.34
C TRP A 150 -3.16 10.96 11.91
N SER A 151 -3.33 9.65 11.77
CA SER A 151 -3.39 8.96 10.47
C SER A 151 -4.57 9.43 9.62
N GLN A 152 -5.76 9.54 10.23
CA GLN A 152 -6.96 10.04 9.54
C GLN A 152 -6.77 11.50 9.08
N GLN A 153 -6.20 12.37 9.92
CA GLN A 153 -5.90 13.76 9.55
C GLN A 153 -4.91 13.84 8.39
N GLY A 154 -3.84 13.04 8.42
CA GLY A 154 -2.85 13.02 7.35
C GLY A 154 -3.42 12.55 6.02
N ARG A 155 -4.27 11.51 6.05
CA ARG A 155 -4.95 10.99 4.85
C ARG A 155 -6.07 11.89 4.34
N SER A 156 -6.67 12.70 5.20
CA SER A 156 -7.69 13.67 4.80
C SER A 156 -7.16 15.08 4.51
N ARG A 157 -5.83 15.22 4.40
CA ARG A 157 -5.16 16.52 4.31
C ARG A 157 -5.48 17.29 3.03
N PHE A 158 -5.61 16.59 1.90
CA PHE A 158 -5.75 17.20 0.58
C PHE A 158 -6.97 16.67 -0.16
N GLY A 159 -7.50 17.52 -1.04
CA GLY A 159 -8.57 17.18 -1.96
C GLY A 159 -9.86 16.70 -1.28
N ARG A 160 -10.69 16.05 -2.09
CA ARG A 160 -11.96 15.47 -1.64
C ARG A 160 -11.73 14.01 -1.25
N SER A 161 -11.21 13.80 -0.05
CA SER A 161 -10.87 12.49 0.49
C SER A 161 -11.92 11.95 1.47
N ARG A 162 -12.30 10.69 1.33
CA ARG A 162 -13.19 9.98 2.28
C ARG A 162 -12.54 8.71 2.80
N ILE A 163 -12.61 8.50 4.11
CA ILE A 163 -12.09 7.28 4.75
C ILE A 163 -13.27 6.47 5.28
N PHE A 164 -13.44 5.26 4.76
CA PHE A 164 -14.43 4.30 5.24
C PHE A 164 -13.79 3.37 6.25
N GLU A 165 -14.38 3.23 7.43
CA GLU A 165 -14.02 2.12 8.28
C GLU A 165 -14.42 0.80 7.61
N ARG A 166 -13.63 -0.26 7.77
CA ARG A 166 -13.92 -1.59 7.21
C ARG A 166 -15.33 -2.10 7.58
N ARG A 167 -15.85 -1.72 8.75
CA ARG A 167 -17.20 -2.06 9.23
C ARG A 167 -18.35 -1.32 8.52
N ALA A 168 -18.06 -0.29 7.71
CA ALA A 168 -19.08 0.46 6.97
C ALA A 168 -19.85 -0.41 5.95
N GLY A 169 -19.31 -1.58 5.61
CA GLY A 169 -19.98 -2.58 4.80
C GLY A 169 -19.93 -2.29 3.29
N THR A 170 -20.13 -3.35 2.51
CA THR A 170 -19.97 -3.31 1.04
C THR A 170 -20.93 -2.33 0.35
N ARG A 171 -22.17 -2.20 0.84
CA ARG A 171 -23.22 -1.39 0.21
C ARG A 171 -22.84 0.10 0.14
N ALA A 172 -22.32 0.66 1.23
CA ALA A 172 -21.94 2.07 1.30
C ALA A 172 -20.78 2.38 0.33
N ILE A 173 -19.79 1.48 0.27
CA ILE A 173 -18.63 1.62 -0.62
C ILE A 173 -19.06 1.51 -2.09
N VAL A 174 -19.89 0.53 -2.44
CA VAL A 174 -20.40 0.37 -3.82
C VAL A 174 -21.23 1.58 -4.26
N SER A 175 -22.08 2.12 -3.38
CA SER A 175 -22.86 3.33 -3.67
C SER A 175 -21.95 4.53 -3.95
N MET A 176 -20.90 4.70 -3.14
CA MET A 176 -19.89 5.75 -3.32
C MET A 176 -19.13 5.61 -4.65
N VAL A 177 -18.73 4.40 -5.01
CA VAL A 177 -18.06 4.13 -6.31
C VAL A 177 -18.99 4.47 -7.47
N ARG A 178 -20.26 4.06 -7.40
CA ARG A 178 -21.28 4.38 -8.43
C ARG A 178 -21.60 5.87 -8.52
N SER A 179 -21.36 6.64 -7.46
CA SER A 179 -21.50 8.10 -7.48
C SER A 179 -20.27 8.82 -8.05
N GLY A 180 -19.34 8.09 -8.67
CA GLY A 180 -18.17 8.63 -9.37
C GLY A 180 -16.93 8.89 -8.52
N GLN A 181 -16.95 8.53 -7.23
CA GLN A 181 -15.75 8.61 -6.39
C GLN A 181 -14.83 7.41 -6.67
N ALA A 182 -13.51 7.65 -6.75
CA ALA A 182 -12.53 6.59 -7.00
C ALA A 182 -12.15 5.87 -5.70
N LEU A 183 -12.24 4.54 -5.68
CA LEU A 183 -11.85 3.74 -4.52
C LEU A 183 -10.37 3.34 -4.60
N TYR A 184 -9.52 3.89 -3.73
CA TYR A 184 -8.14 3.45 -3.51
C TYR A 184 -8.13 2.16 -2.67
N LEU A 185 -8.04 1.01 -3.35
CA LEU A 185 -8.15 -0.32 -2.75
C LEU A 185 -6.80 -1.02 -2.73
N LEU A 186 -6.46 -1.60 -1.57
CA LEU A 186 -5.24 -2.38 -1.38
C LEU A 186 -5.60 -3.85 -1.02
N PRO A 187 -5.81 -4.74 -2.03
CA PRO A 187 -6.44 -6.05 -1.82
C PRO A 187 -5.43 -7.21 -1.62
N ASP A 188 -4.13 -6.93 -1.54
CA ASP A 188 -3.01 -7.88 -1.56
C ASP A 188 -2.57 -8.39 -0.18
N MET A 189 -3.32 -8.06 0.88
CA MET A 189 -3.06 -8.52 2.24
C MET A 189 -3.79 -9.83 2.58
N ASN A 190 -3.31 -10.49 3.63
CA ASN A 190 -3.88 -11.73 4.14
C ASN A 190 -4.73 -11.44 5.38
N PHE A 191 -6.06 -11.56 5.24
CA PHE A 191 -7.03 -11.40 6.33
C PHE A 191 -7.65 -12.71 6.82
N GLY A 192 -7.02 -13.85 6.54
CA GLY A 192 -7.55 -15.16 6.90
C GLY A 192 -8.39 -15.80 5.80
N PRO A 193 -8.72 -17.09 5.96
CA PRO A 193 -9.40 -17.89 4.93
C PRO A 193 -10.87 -17.49 4.71
N GLN A 194 -11.52 -16.80 5.64
CA GLN A 194 -12.97 -16.55 5.60
C GLN A 194 -13.41 -15.67 4.43
N GLU A 195 -12.58 -14.71 4.03
CA GLU A 195 -12.87 -13.77 2.91
C GLU A 195 -11.86 -13.94 1.76
N SER A 196 -11.14 -15.06 1.74
CA SER A 196 -10.04 -15.29 0.81
C SER A 196 -10.20 -16.59 0.07
N VAL A 197 -9.68 -16.63 -1.15
CA VAL A 197 -9.47 -17.86 -1.92
C VAL A 197 -7.98 -18.18 -1.93
N PHE A 198 -7.64 -19.47 -2.01
CA PHE A 198 -6.24 -19.89 -2.14
C PHE A 198 -5.89 -19.96 -3.63
N VAL A 199 -5.12 -18.98 -4.09
CA VAL A 199 -4.62 -18.88 -5.46
C VAL A 199 -3.10 -18.67 -5.45
N PRO A 200 -2.39 -18.99 -6.54
CA PRO A 200 -0.94 -18.81 -6.60
C PRO A 200 -0.53 -17.35 -6.40
N PHE A 201 0.58 -17.15 -5.68
CA PHE A 201 1.36 -15.91 -5.62
C PHE A 201 2.83 -16.31 -5.63
N TYR A 202 3.53 -16.04 -6.73
CA TYR A 202 4.83 -16.61 -7.10
C TYR A 202 4.82 -18.14 -7.05
N GLY A 203 3.75 -18.76 -7.56
CA GLY A 203 3.56 -20.22 -7.53
C GLY A 203 3.20 -20.80 -6.16
N VAL A 204 3.26 -20.02 -5.07
CA VAL A 204 2.91 -20.48 -3.73
C VAL A 204 1.45 -20.16 -3.42
N PRO A 205 0.63 -21.12 -2.97
CA PRO A 205 -0.75 -20.84 -2.56
C PRO A 205 -0.82 -19.78 -1.45
N ALA A 206 -1.52 -18.69 -1.71
CA ALA A 206 -1.71 -17.58 -0.80
C ALA A 206 -3.20 -17.26 -0.65
N ALA A 207 -3.65 -17.07 0.60
CA ALA A 207 -4.99 -16.54 0.87
C ALA A 207 -5.10 -15.12 0.30
N THR A 208 -5.91 -14.95 -0.73
CA THR A 208 -6.04 -13.73 -1.52
C THR A 208 -7.48 -13.26 -1.51
N LEU A 209 -7.68 -11.96 -1.25
CA LEU A 209 -9.00 -11.36 -1.12
C LEU A 209 -9.69 -11.27 -2.48
N THR A 210 -10.98 -11.55 -2.52
CA THR A 210 -11.83 -11.35 -3.70
C THR A 210 -12.48 -9.96 -3.73
N SER A 211 -12.04 -9.05 -2.84
CA SER A 211 -12.64 -7.72 -2.68
C SER A 211 -12.51 -6.86 -3.95
N LEU A 212 -11.41 -6.96 -4.69
CA LEU A 212 -11.24 -6.24 -5.96
C LEU A 212 -12.26 -6.69 -7.01
N SER A 213 -12.43 -7.99 -7.20
CA SER A 213 -13.46 -8.58 -8.08
C SER A 213 -14.86 -8.16 -7.63
N ARG A 214 -15.15 -8.31 -6.33
CA ARG A 214 -16.46 -7.98 -5.76
C ARG A 214 -16.82 -6.50 -5.94
N PHE A 215 -15.92 -5.58 -5.57
CA PHE A 215 -16.20 -4.15 -5.66
C PHE A 215 -16.27 -3.67 -7.10
N SER A 216 -15.42 -4.16 -8.00
CA SER A 216 -15.46 -3.76 -9.42
C SER A 216 -16.75 -4.22 -10.09
N LYS A 217 -17.18 -5.46 -9.86
CA LYS A 217 -18.42 -6.02 -10.40
C LYS A 217 -19.66 -5.30 -9.87
N LEU A 218 -19.75 -5.12 -8.55
CA LEU A 218 -20.90 -4.44 -7.94
C LEU A 218 -20.90 -2.94 -8.26
N GLY A 219 -19.72 -2.31 -8.30
CA GLY A 219 -19.54 -0.90 -8.61
C GLY A 219 -19.72 -0.57 -10.10
N ARG A 220 -19.71 -1.59 -10.99
CA ARG A 220 -19.59 -1.42 -12.44
C ARG A 220 -18.38 -0.55 -12.79
N ALA A 221 -17.28 -0.81 -12.10
CA ALA A 221 -16.11 0.04 -12.10
C ALA A 221 -14.95 -0.62 -12.85
N LYS A 222 -14.28 0.18 -13.67
CA LYS A 222 -12.99 -0.21 -14.26
C LYS A 222 -11.93 -0.27 -13.16
N VAL A 223 -10.96 -1.17 -13.32
CA VAL A 223 -9.82 -1.30 -12.41
C VAL A 223 -8.60 -0.64 -13.02
N VAL A 224 -8.05 0.35 -12.32
CA VAL A 224 -6.89 1.15 -12.77
C VAL A 224 -5.74 0.92 -11.79
N PRO A 225 -4.62 0.30 -12.21
CA PRO A 225 -3.48 0.14 -11.30
C PRO A 225 -2.79 1.47 -11.02
N VAL A 226 -2.40 1.66 -9.75
CA VAL A 226 -1.55 2.79 -9.35
C VAL A 226 -0.35 2.25 -8.60
N LEU A 227 0.84 2.47 -9.15
CA LEU A 227 2.10 2.05 -8.58
C LEU A 227 2.83 3.25 -8.01
N THR A 228 3.24 3.17 -6.75
CA THR A 228 4.00 4.25 -6.10
C THR A 228 5.41 3.78 -5.77
N ARG A 229 6.39 4.39 -6.43
CA ARG A 229 7.81 4.09 -6.29
C ARG A 229 8.51 5.23 -5.57
N MET A 230 9.19 4.91 -4.47
CA MET A 230 10.13 5.81 -3.81
C MET A 230 11.33 6.07 -4.72
N THR A 231 11.72 7.33 -4.83
CA THR A 231 12.86 7.84 -5.59
C THR A 231 13.73 8.71 -4.68
N PRO A 232 14.99 9.03 -5.06
CA PRO A 232 15.83 9.92 -4.27
C PRO A 232 15.19 11.30 -4.03
N GLU A 233 14.42 11.79 -5.00
CA GLU A 233 13.78 13.12 -4.97
C GLU A 233 12.39 13.12 -4.30
N GLY A 234 11.82 11.94 -4.03
CA GLY A 234 10.46 11.81 -3.49
C GLY A 234 9.78 10.54 -3.94
N TYR A 235 8.68 10.65 -4.69
CA TYR A 235 7.94 9.51 -5.22
C TYR A 235 7.47 9.73 -6.66
N ALA A 236 7.57 8.67 -7.45
CA ALA A 236 6.89 8.55 -8.74
C ALA A 236 5.60 7.75 -8.54
N VAL A 237 4.47 8.31 -8.97
CA VAL A 237 3.14 7.73 -8.90
C VAL A 237 2.67 7.47 -10.33
N GLU A 238 2.74 6.21 -10.72
CA GLU A 238 2.46 5.75 -12.07
C GLU A 238 1.05 5.19 -12.14
N ILE A 239 0.18 5.86 -12.90
CA ILE A 239 -1.17 5.38 -13.21
C ILE A 239 -1.07 4.56 -14.49
N LEU A 240 -1.43 3.28 -14.42
CA LEU A 240 -1.42 2.40 -15.59
C LEU A 240 -2.79 2.38 -16.29
N PRO A 241 -2.84 1.98 -17.58
CA PRO A 241 -4.11 1.78 -18.27
C PRO A 241 -5.05 0.84 -17.51
N ALA A 242 -6.36 1.08 -17.65
CA ALA A 242 -7.35 0.22 -17.03
C ALA A 242 -7.23 -1.23 -17.53
N TRP A 243 -7.44 -2.18 -16.62
CA TRP A 243 -7.53 -3.60 -16.97
C TRP A 243 -8.77 -3.85 -17.85
N ARG A 244 -8.55 -4.39 -19.05
CA ARG A 244 -9.62 -4.64 -20.03
C ARG A 244 -10.37 -5.96 -19.81
N ASP A 245 -9.77 -6.87 -19.06
CA ASP A 245 -10.19 -8.26 -18.82
C ASP A 245 -10.57 -8.49 -17.35
N PHE A 246 -11.04 -7.44 -16.66
CA PHE A 246 -11.39 -7.50 -15.24
C PHE A 246 -12.60 -6.61 -14.90
N PRO A 247 -13.51 -7.05 -14.03
CA PRO A 247 -13.61 -8.38 -13.42
C PRO A 247 -14.18 -9.41 -14.40
N GLY A 248 -13.78 -10.67 -14.22
CA GLY A 248 -14.35 -11.81 -14.93
C GLY A 248 -15.63 -12.34 -14.27
N ALA A 249 -16.03 -13.54 -14.70
CA ALA A 249 -17.18 -14.24 -14.15
C ALA A 249 -16.88 -14.92 -12.80
N ASP A 250 -15.65 -15.42 -12.63
CA ASP A 250 -15.20 -16.20 -11.48
C ASP A 250 -14.24 -15.39 -10.57
N PRO A 251 -14.64 -15.12 -9.30
CA PRO A 251 -13.78 -14.45 -8.34
C PRO A 251 -12.46 -15.16 -8.02
N VAL A 252 -12.39 -16.49 -8.21
CA VAL A 252 -11.13 -17.26 -8.01
C VAL A 252 -10.15 -16.94 -9.12
N ALA A 253 -10.59 -17.02 -10.39
CA ALA A 253 -9.81 -16.60 -11.55
C ALA A 253 -9.35 -15.14 -11.45
N ASP A 254 -10.24 -14.23 -11.03
CA ASP A 254 -9.90 -12.81 -10.81
C ASP A 254 -8.80 -12.63 -9.76
N ALA A 255 -8.89 -13.35 -8.63
CA ALA A 255 -7.87 -13.28 -7.58
C ALA A 255 -6.51 -13.81 -8.06
N ALA A 256 -6.50 -14.86 -8.90
CA ALA A 256 -5.29 -15.38 -9.51
C ALA A 256 -4.67 -14.39 -10.50
N LEU A 257 -5.47 -13.78 -11.38
CA LEU A 257 -5.03 -12.75 -12.31
C LEU A 257 -4.47 -11.51 -11.58
N MET A 258 -5.12 -11.10 -10.49
CA MET A 258 -4.65 -10.01 -9.64
C MET A 258 -3.26 -10.32 -9.06
N ASN A 259 -3.04 -11.52 -8.53
CA ASN A 259 -1.72 -11.93 -8.03
C ASN A 259 -0.67 -11.96 -9.15
N GLN A 260 -1.00 -12.51 -10.32
CA GLN A 260 -0.08 -12.55 -11.46
C GLN A 260 0.36 -11.13 -11.89
N ARG A 261 -0.57 -10.18 -11.93
CA ARG A 261 -0.25 -8.77 -12.23
C ARG A 261 0.58 -8.13 -11.12
N LEU A 262 0.25 -8.43 -9.87
CA LEU A 262 1.01 -7.96 -8.72
C LEU A 262 2.47 -8.46 -8.75
N GLU A 263 2.71 -9.73 -9.12
CA GLU A 263 4.05 -10.29 -9.28
C GLU A 263 4.87 -9.45 -10.26
N HIS A 264 4.30 -9.13 -11.43
CA HIS A 264 4.97 -8.27 -12.42
C HIS A 264 5.33 -6.89 -11.86
N TYR A 265 4.44 -6.27 -11.06
CA TYR A 265 4.71 -4.98 -10.44
C TYR A 265 5.77 -5.06 -9.34
N ILE A 266 5.77 -6.15 -8.57
CA ILE A 266 6.78 -6.40 -7.53
C ILE A 266 8.15 -6.63 -8.18
N ASP A 267 8.22 -7.37 -9.27
CA ASP A 267 9.48 -7.66 -9.97
C ASP A 267 10.21 -6.39 -10.44
N ALA A 268 9.46 -5.32 -10.75
CA ALA A 268 10.01 -4.02 -11.14
C ALA A 268 10.61 -3.22 -9.96
N MET A 269 10.17 -3.47 -8.72
CA MET A 269 10.67 -2.77 -7.52
C MET A 269 10.56 -3.66 -6.26
N PRO A 270 11.30 -4.79 -6.24
CA PRO A 270 11.04 -5.86 -5.27
C PRO A 270 11.38 -5.43 -3.86
N ASP A 271 12.28 -4.48 -3.64
CA ASP A 271 12.62 -3.98 -2.31
C ASP A 271 11.61 -2.99 -1.72
N GLN A 272 10.63 -2.54 -2.51
CA GLN A 272 9.63 -1.57 -2.06
C GLN A 272 8.28 -2.19 -1.72
N TYR A 273 8.08 -3.47 -2.00
CA TYR A 273 6.86 -4.18 -1.58
C TYR A 273 6.86 -4.40 -0.06
N TYR A 274 5.68 -4.40 0.56
CA TYR A 274 5.52 -4.48 2.02
C TYR A 274 5.75 -5.90 2.58
N TRP A 275 6.98 -6.41 2.45
CA TRP A 275 7.39 -7.76 2.83
C TRP A 275 7.31 -8.09 4.32
N VAL A 276 7.15 -7.09 5.19
CA VAL A 276 7.02 -7.33 6.65
C VAL A 276 5.68 -7.96 7.01
N HIS A 277 4.71 -7.94 6.08
CA HIS A 277 3.45 -8.65 6.22
C HIS A 277 3.65 -10.16 6.05
N ARG A 278 2.97 -10.94 6.91
CA ARG A 278 2.96 -12.40 6.81
C ARG A 278 1.98 -12.84 5.70
N ARG A 279 2.34 -12.61 4.43
CA ARG A 279 1.55 -12.93 3.23
C ARG A 279 1.01 -14.37 3.22
N PHE A 280 1.83 -15.33 3.63
CA PHE A 280 1.55 -16.77 3.59
C PHE A 280 1.09 -17.35 4.95
N LYS A 281 0.58 -16.54 5.89
CA LYS A 281 0.27 -17.03 7.26
C LYS A 281 -0.90 -18.01 7.27
N SER A 282 -1.88 -17.77 6.39
CA SER A 282 -2.99 -18.68 6.16
C SER A 282 -2.60 -19.60 5.02
N ARG A 283 -2.76 -20.89 5.26
CA ARG A 283 -2.38 -21.97 4.35
C ARG A 283 -3.62 -22.79 3.99
N PRO A 284 -3.64 -23.46 2.83
CA PRO A 284 -4.67 -24.45 2.52
C PRO A 284 -4.78 -25.50 3.64
N PRO A 285 -5.97 -26.11 3.85
CA PRO A 285 -6.12 -27.20 4.80
C PRO A 285 -5.05 -28.29 4.60
N GLY A 286 -4.40 -28.69 5.70
CA GLY A 286 -3.34 -29.70 5.68
C GLY A 286 -1.93 -29.21 5.34
N ALA A 287 -1.75 -27.96 4.87
CA ALA A 287 -0.43 -27.42 4.57
C ALA A 287 0.31 -26.91 5.82
N ALA A 288 1.61 -27.19 5.90
CA ALA A 288 2.46 -26.74 6.99
C ALA A 288 2.62 -25.20 7.06
N PRO A 289 2.81 -24.62 8.27
CA PRO A 289 3.14 -23.21 8.42
C PRO A 289 4.54 -22.90 7.88
N VAL A 290 4.76 -21.65 7.47
CA VAL A 290 6.03 -21.20 6.84
C VAL A 290 6.77 -20.11 7.63
N TYR A 291 6.15 -19.55 8.68
CA TYR A 291 6.72 -18.48 9.53
C TYR A 291 7.00 -18.95 10.95
#